data_AF-A0A1I3P3V6-F1
#
_entry.id   AF-A0A1I3P3V6-F1
#
_cell.length_a   1.000
_cell.length_b   1.000
_cell.length_c   1.000
_cell.angle_alpha   90.00
_cell.angle_beta   90.00
_cell.angle_gamma   90.00
#
_symmetry.space_group_name_H-M   'P 1'
#
loop_
_entity.id
_entity.type
_entity.pdbx_description
1 polymer ?
#
loop_
_entity_poly.entity_id
_entity_poly.type
_entity_poly.pdbx_seq_one_letter_code
_entity_poly.pdbx_strand_id
1 'polypeptide(L)'
;MTSGNISDAEQVVLDEIEKKDIDFLRLQFTDILGTVKNVSVPARQAEKAFTEGIYFDGSSIEGFVRIQESDMRLVPDPETFAMLPWRNREDGCSARMICDVYDTSSGEPFDGDPRYVLKRALERAHDMGYTVNAAPEPEFFLFEEDEDGRATTETNDAGGYFDLAPKDLASDVRRDIVYGLEEMGFEVEASHHEVAEGQHEINFTYDDALSTADNVATFRTVVRAIAAEHGYHATFMPKPIARIAGSGMHTHLSLFTEDGGNAFHDDSDEYDLSGTARSFLAGVLEHAPAITAVANPTVNSYKRLVPGYEAPVYVAWSDRNRSSLIRKPAARVPAASRIELRSPDPSCNPYLALAAMIQAGLDGIENDLECPDPIRENIYEFDEQTREAYGIDTLPSNLGDAIDALEDDDVVYDALGDHVAPKFVEAKRQEFEEYLVDVSQWELDRYLETF
;
A
#
# COMPACT_ATOMS: atom_id res chain seq x y z
N MET A 1 -29.53 1.45 8.63
CA MET A 1 -30.63 2.41 8.31
C MET A 1 -29.98 3.72 7.88
N THR A 2 -30.25 4.23 6.68
CA THR A 2 -29.72 5.55 6.27
C THR A 2 -30.57 6.66 6.88
N SER A 3 -29.92 7.64 7.53
CA SER A 3 -30.60 8.86 7.94
C SER A 3 -31.01 9.60 6.67
N GLY A 4 -32.30 9.81 6.45
CA GLY A 4 -32.80 10.59 5.29
C GLY A 4 -32.43 12.09 5.31
N ASN A 5 -31.40 12.48 6.06
CA ASN A 5 -30.89 13.83 6.17
C ASN A 5 -29.41 13.84 5.73
N ILE A 6 -29.11 14.71 4.78
CA ILE A 6 -27.76 15.09 4.36
C ILE A 6 -27.03 15.76 5.54
N SER A 7 -25.81 15.30 5.82
CA SER A 7 -24.89 15.90 6.78
C SER A 7 -24.23 17.17 6.24
N ASP A 8 -23.61 17.95 7.12
CA ASP A 8 -22.93 19.19 6.71
C ASP A 8 -21.79 18.93 5.70
N ALA A 9 -21.03 17.84 5.89
CA ALA A 9 -19.95 17.45 4.96
C ALA A 9 -20.49 17.04 3.59
N GLU A 10 -21.57 16.26 3.54
CA GLU A 10 -22.24 15.88 2.29
C GLU A 10 -22.84 17.10 1.58
N GLN A 11 -23.41 18.06 2.32
CA GLN A 11 -23.91 19.31 1.75
C GLN A 11 -22.79 20.13 1.11
N VAL A 12 -21.62 20.21 1.74
CA VAL A 12 -20.43 20.88 1.16
C VAL A 12 -20.06 20.24 -0.18
N VAL A 13 -20.10 18.91 -0.28
CA VAL A 13 -19.81 18.21 -1.54
C VAL A 13 -20.86 18.52 -2.61
N LEU A 14 -22.15 18.53 -2.27
CA LEU A 14 -23.22 18.89 -3.21
C LEU A 14 -23.06 20.32 -3.74
N ASP A 15 -22.72 21.27 -2.87
CA ASP A 15 -22.48 22.66 -3.25
C ASP A 15 -21.24 22.79 -4.16
N GLU A 16 -20.17 22.04 -3.90
CA GLU A 16 -18.97 22.01 -4.74
C GLU A 16 -19.24 21.37 -6.11
N ILE A 17 -20.09 20.33 -6.18
CA ILE A 17 -20.55 19.72 -7.44
C ILE A 17 -21.26 20.76 -8.32
N GLU A 18 -22.18 21.53 -7.75
CA GLU A 18 -22.91 22.58 -8.48
C GLU A 18 -21.95 23.72 -8.89
N LYS A 19 -21.12 24.18 -7.97
CA LYS A 19 -20.19 25.30 -8.19
C LYS A 19 -19.14 25.01 -9.25
N LYS A 20 -18.67 23.77 -9.33
CA LYS A 20 -17.64 23.33 -10.30
C LYS A 20 -18.22 22.70 -11.57
N ASP A 21 -19.55 22.70 -11.70
CA ASP A 21 -20.28 22.15 -12.86
C ASP A 21 -19.84 20.72 -13.20
N ILE A 22 -19.85 19.84 -12.19
CA ILE A 22 -19.37 18.47 -12.33
C ILE A 22 -20.44 17.61 -13.02
N ASP A 23 -20.07 16.91 -14.09
CA ASP A 23 -20.98 16.08 -14.87
C ASP A 23 -21.09 14.66 -14.30
N PHE A 24 -19.96 14.10 -13.86
CA PHE A 24 -19.87 12.71 -13.44
C PHE A 24 -19.10 12.54 -12.13
N LEU A 25 -19.59 11.63 -11.30
CA LEU A 25 -18.93 11.15 -10.10
C LEU A 25 -18.47 9.71 -10.30
N ARG A 26 -17.21 9.43 -9.96
CA ARG A 26 -16.68 8.08 -9.82
C ARG A 26 -16.74 7.67 -8.37
N LEU A 27 -17.56 6.67 -8.08
CA LEU A 27 -17.64 6.03 -6.77
C LEU A 27 -16.63 4.89 -6.76
N GLN A 28 -15.49 5.13 -6.10
CA GLN A 28 -14.33 4.27 -6.08
C GLN A 28 -14.32 3.37 -4.85
N PHE A 29 -13.83 2.15 -4.98
CA PHE A 29 -13.61 1.23 -3.86
C PHE A 29 -12.47 0.27 -4.26
N THR A 30 -11.96 -0.50 -3.32
CA THR A 30 -10.80 -1.38 -3.55
C THR A 30 -11.18 -2.83 -3.31
N ASP A 31 -10.81 -3.73 -4.24
CA ASP A 31 -11.01 -5.17 -4.05
C ASP A 31 -9.94 -5.79 -3.14
N ILE A 32 -10.09 -7.07 -2.78
CA ILE A 32 -9.15 -7.75 -1.87
C ILE A 32 -7.71 -7.73 -2.40
N LEU A 33 -7.53 -7.78 -3.72
CA LEU A 33 -6.22 -7.75 -4.36
C LEU A 33 -5.60 -6.35 -4.45
N GLY A 34 -6.28 -5.32 -3.96
CA GLY A 34 -5.78 -3.95 -3.95
C GLY A 34 -6.04 -3.19 -5.25
N THR A 35 -6.88 -3.73 -6.15
CA THR A 35 -7.26 -3.06 -7.39
C THR A 35 -8.36 -2.06 -7.12
N VAL A 36 -8.13 -0.79 -7.52
CA VAL A 36 -9.15 0.25 -7.46
C VAL A 36 -10.22 -0.02 -8.53
N LYS A 37 -11.45 -0.23 -8.09
CA LYS A 37 -12.65 -0.35 -8.91
C LYS A 37 -13.45 0.94 -8.82
N ASN A 38 -14.37 1.14 -9.76
CA ASN A 38 -15.30 2.27 -9.69
C ASN A 38 -16.60 2.00 -10.44
N VAL A 39 -17.64 2.72 -10.02
CA VAL A 39 -18.87 2.93 -10.80
C VAL A 39 -18.98 4.42 -11.10
N SER A 40 -19.18 4.78 -12.37
CA SER A 40 -19.41 6.16 -12.77
C SER A 40 -20.91 6.45 -12.83
N VAL A 41 -21.34 7.51 -12.15
CA VAL A 41 -22.72 7.98 -12.13
C VAL A 41 -22.79 9.46 -12.53
N PRO A 42 -23.90 9.93 -13.14
CA PRO A 42 -24.11 11.35 -13.33
C PRO A 42 -24.12 12.08 -11.98
N ALA A 43 -23.47 13.25 -11.86
CA ALA A 43 -23.30 13.96 -10.59
C ALA A 43 -24.62 14.34 -9.91
N ARG A 44 -25.70 14.52 -10.69
CA ARG A 44 -27.08 14.66 -10.17
C ARG A 44 -27.58 13.48 -9.32
N GLN A 45 -26.84 12.36 -9.25
CA GLN A 45 -27.13 11.22 -8.38
C GLN A 45 -26.41 11.32 -7.03
N ALA A 46 -25.61 12.37 -6.77
CA ALA A 46 -24.83 12.50 -5.54
C ALA A 46 -25.69 12.45 -4.27
N GLU A 47 -26.77 13.21 -4.21
CA GLU A 47 -27.70 13.22 -3.06
C GLU A 47 -28.28 11.81 -2.82
N LYS A 48 -28.64 11.10 -3.89
CA LYS A 48 -29.09 9.71 -3.80
C LYS A 48 -27.96 8.79 -3.30
N ALA A 49 -26.73 8.98 -3.79
CA ALA A 49 -25.59 8.18 -3.37
C ALA A 49 -25.33 8.32 -1.86
N PHE A 50 -25.45 9.53 -1.30
CA PHE A 50 -25.36 9.76 0.15
C PHE A 50 -26.52 9.16 0.94
N THR A 51 -27.77 9.38 0.49
CA THR A 51 -28.96 9.01 1.26
C THR A 51 -29.37 7.54 1.12
N GLU A 52 -29.16 6.93 -0.04
CA GLU A 52 -29.59 5.57 -0.36
C GLU A 52 -28.44 4.62 -0.66
N GLY A 53 -27.25 5.14 -1.01
CA GLY A 53 -26.14 4.37 -1.58
C GLY A 53 -26.36 3.99 -3.05
N ILE A 54 -25.30 3.51 -3.70
CA ILE A 54 -25.35 2.99 -5.08
C ILE A 54 -25.14 1.48 -5.08
N TYR A 55 -26.09 0.74 -5.64
CA TYR A 55 -26.06 -0.71 -5.72
C TYR A 55 -25.16 -1.19 -6.87
N PHE A 56 -24.46 -2.29 -6.65
CA PHE A 56 -23.63 -2.96 -7.65
C PHE A 56 -23.59 -4.47 -7.41
N ASP A 57 -23.13 -5.20 -8.43
CA ASP A 57 -22.91 -6.64 -8.35
C ASP A 57 -21.52 -6.93 -7.74
N GLY A 58 -21.51 -7.31 -6.46
CA GLY A 58 -20.33 -7.75 -5.73
C GLY A 58 -19.79 -9.10 -6.17
N SER A 59 -20.57 -9.95 -6.85
CA SER A 59 -20.09 -11.28 -7.30
C SER A 59 -19.11 -11.20 -8.46
N SER A 60 -19.08 -10.06 -9.15
CA SER A 60 -18.12 -9.73 -10.20
C SER A 60 -16.82 -9.11 -9.65
N ILE A 61 -16.70 -8.95 -8.32
CA ILE A 61 -15.49 -8.43 -7.68
C ILE A 61 -14.71 -9.59 -7.03
N GLU A 62 -13.43 -9.68 -7.34
CA GLU A 62 -12.55 -10.73 -6.85
C GLU A 62 -12.51 -10.74 -5.32
N GLY A 63 -12.87 -11.89 -4.74
CA GLY A 63 -12.85 -12.11 -3.30
C GLY A 63 -14.07 -11.59 -2.53
N PHE A 64 -15.00 -10.85 -3.15
CA PHE A 64 -16.14 -10.27 -2.43
C PHE A 64 -17.21 -11.31 -2.09
N VAL A 65 -17.90 -11.95 -3.04
CA VAL A 65 -19.00 -12.87 -2.70
C VAL A 65 -19.12 -14.03 -3.66
N ARG A 66 -19.73 -15.13 -3.18
CA ARG A 66 -20.21 -16.20 -4.08
C ARG A 66 -21.42 -15.67 -4.87
N ILE A 67 -21.67 -16.25 -6.04
CA ILE A 67 -22.74 -15.87 -7.01
C ILE A 67 -24.14 -15.67 -6.37
N GLN A 68 -24.39 -16.21 -5.17
CA GLN A 68 -25.72 -16.27 -4.55
C GLN A 68 -26.06 -15.05 -3.65
N GLU A 69 -25.10 -14.17 -3.35
CA GLU A 69 -25.26 -12.98 -2.49
C GLU A 69 -24.67 -11.73 -3.17
N SER A 70 -25.13 -11.41 -4.38
CA SER A 70 -24.47 -10.47 -5.29
C SER A 70 -24.71 -8.98 -5.00
N ASP A 71 -25.86 -8.61 -4.44
CA ASP A 71 -26.25 -7.20 -4.40
C ASP A 71 -25.58 -6.50 -3.22
N MET A 72 -24.58 -5.66 -3.51
CA MET A 72 -23.85 -4.85 -2.54
C MET A 72 -24.15 -3.37 -2.73
N ARG A 73 -23.84 -2.55 -1.73
CA ARG A 73 -24.10 -1.11 -1.78
C ARG A 73 -22.85 -0.31 -1.45
N LEU A 74 -22.52 0.63 -2.33
CA LEU A 74 -21.49 1.65 -2.11
C LEU A 74 -22.08 2.81 -1.33
N VAL A 75 -21.42 3.19 -0.24
CA VAL A 75 -21.70 4.38 0.55
C VAL A 75 -20.51 5.32 0.41
N PRO A 76 -20.66 6.46 -0.30
CA PRO A 76 -19.55 7.38 -0.53
C PRO A 76 -19.17 8.14 0.73
N ASP A 77 -17.88 8.31 0.93
CA ASP A 77 -17.29 9.09 2.00
C ASP A 77 -17.06 10.54 1.50
N PRO A 78 -17.79 11.54 2.03
CA PRO A 78 -17.70 12.92 1.54
C PRO A 78 -16.33 13.57 1.81
N GLU A 79 -15.58 13.11 2.81
CA GLU A 79 -14.24 13.64 3.12
C GLU A 79 -13.22 13.28 2.03
N THR A 80 -13.54 12.25 1.23
CA THR A 80 -12.73 11.79 0.11
C THR A 80 -13.18 12.39 -1.23
N PHE A 81 -13.87 13.53 -1.25
CA PHE A 81 -14.24 14.18 -2.51
C PHE A 81 -13.02 14.86 -3.17
N ALA A 82 -12.72 14.49 -4.42
CA ALA A 82 -11.64 15.12 -5.19
C ALA A 82 -11.97 15.23 -6.69
N MET A 83 -11.52 16.30 -7.33
CA MET A 83 -11.59 16.45 -8.79
C MET A 83 -10.61 15.50 -9.47
N LEU A 84 -10.90 15.05 -10.70
CA LEU A 84 -9.98 14.24 -11.49
C LEU A 84 -9.24 15.15 -12.49
N PRO A 85 -7.96 15.49 -12.28
CA PRO A 85 -7.27 16.52 -13.05
C PRO A 85 -7.14 16.18 -14.55
N TRP A 86 -6.88 14.91 -14.90
CA TRP A 86 -6.84 14.43 -16.29
C TRP A 86 -8.21 14.34 -16.98
N ARG A 87 -9.30 14.68 -16.28
CA ARG A 87 -10.69 14.70 -16.78
C ARG A 87 -11.36 16.07 -16.61
N ASN A 88 -10.57 17.11 -16.38
CA ASN A 88 -11.06 18.49 -16.35
C ASN A 88 -10.79 19.14 -17.71
N ARG A 89 -11.72 18.97 -18.66
CA ARG A 89 -11.57 19.46 -20.05
C ARG A 89 -12.73 20.39 -20.41
N GLU A 90 -12.59 21.14 -21.50
CA GLU A 90 -13.63 22.08 -21.98
C GLU A 90 -15.00 21.42 -22.25
N ASP A 91 -15.05 20.09 -22.34
CA ASP A 91 -16.22 19.27 -22.65
C ASP A 91 -16.81 18.51 -21.44
N GLY A 92 -16.30 18.73 -20.22
CA GLY A 92 -16.93 18.27 -18.97
C GLY A 92 -15.97 18.00 -17.82
N CYS A 93 -16.52 18.00 -16.60
CA CYS A 93 -15.79 17.83 -15.34
C CYS A 93 -16.13 16.51 -14.66
N SER A 94 -15.13 15.80 -14.15
CA SER A 94 -15.34 14.59 -13.34
C SER A 94 -14.68 14.70 -11.97
N ALA A 95 -15.35 14.17 -10.95
CA ALA A 95 -14.80 14.00 -9.61
C ALA A 95 -14.92 12.55 -9.14
N ARG A 96 -14.28 12.23 -8.02
CA ARG A 96 -14.37 10.94 -7.34
C ARG A 96 -14.71 11.10 -5.87
N MET A 97 -15.30 10.05 -5.32
CA MET A 97 -15.37 9.78 -3.88
C MET A 97 -15.03 8.31 -3.67
N ILE A 98 -14.27 8.03 -2.63
CA ILE A 98 -14.01 6.68 -2.14
C ILE A 98 -15.24 6.23 -1.34
N CYS A 99 -15.57 4.96 -1.43
CA CYS A 99 -16.77 4.38 -0.87
C CYS A 99 -16.41 3.22 0.05
N ASP A 100 -17.15 3.11 1.13
CA ASP A 100 -17.25 1.87 1.89
C ASP A 100 -18.30 0.96 1.23
N VAL A 101 -18.10 -0.35 1.37
CA VAL A 101 -19.03 -1.37 0.88
C VAL A 101 -19.91 -1.85 2.03
N TYR A 102 -21.21 -1.93 1.78
CA TYR A 102 -22.20 -2.41 2.74
C TYR A 102 -22.94 -3.61 2.18
N ASP A 103 -23.19 -4.58 3.05
CA ASP A 103 -24.06 -5.72 2.79
C ASP A 103 -25.52 -5.25 2.77
N THR A 104 -26.23 -5.53 1.69
CA THR A 104 -27.63 -5.07 1.52
C THR A 104 -28.64 -5.89 2.31
N SER A 105 -28.30 -7.12 2.69
CA SER A 105 -29.15 -8.03 3.45
C SER A 105 -29.15 -7.70 4.94
N SER A 106 -27.98 -7.36 5.49
CA SER A 106 -27.81 -6.97 6.90
C SER A 106 -27.93 -5.46 7.10
N GLY A 107 -27.50 -4.67 6.11
CA GLY A 107 -27.38 -3.22 6.20
C GLY A 107 -26.13 -2.74 6.96
N GLU A 108 -25.22 -3.66 7.29
CA GLU A 108 -23.96 -3.42 8.01
C GLU A 108 -22.78 -3.26 7.04
N PRO A 109 -21.64 -2.69 7.48
CA PRO A 109 -20.41 -2.69 6.70
C PRO A 109 -20.04 -4.11 6.28
N PHE A 110 -19.55 -4.26 5.05
CA PHE A 110 -19.20 -5.55 4.49
C PHE A 110 -17.83 -6.00 5.01
N ASP A 111 -17.76 -7.16 5.67
CA ASP A 111 -16.52 -7.70 6.23
C ASP A 111 -15.43 -8.00 5.18
N GLY A 112 -15.82 -8.13 3.90
CA GLY A 112 -14.89 -8.31 2.80
C GLY A 112 -14.34 -7.01 2.19
N ASP A 113 -14.72 -5.84 2.71
CA ASP A 113 -14.20 -4.54 2.28
C ASP A 113 -12.83 -4.26 2.94
N PRO A 114 -11.72 -4.18 2.17
CA PRO A 114 -10.41 -3.86 2.72
C PRO A 114 -10.37 -2.55 3.51
N ARG A 115 -11.12 -1.53 3.08
CA ARG A 115 -11.17 -0.23 3.77
C ARG A 115 -11.80 -0.39 5.15
N TYR A 116 -12.81 -1.24 5.28
CA TYR A 116 -13.42 -1.57 6.57
C TYR A 116 -12.50 -2.43 7.45
N VAL A 117 -11.72 -3.35 6.89
CA VAL A 117 -10.69 -4.10 7.62
C VAL A 117 -9.71 -3.14 8.30
N LEU A 118 -9.20 -2.14 7.58
CA LEU A 118 -8.32 -1.12 8.17
C LEU A 118 -9.02 -0.30 9.26
N LYS A 119 -10.28 0.10 9.06
CA LYS A 119 -11.06 0.82 10.07
C LYS A 119 -11.17 0.04 11.39
N ARG A 120 -11.33 -1.29 11.35
CA ARG A 120 -11.34 -2.14 12.56
C ARG A 120 -9.98 -2.18 13.26
N ALA A 121 -8.88 -2.21 12.52
CA ALA A 121 -7.53 -2.13 13.11
C ALA A 121 -7.28 -0.78 13.78
N LEU A 122 -7.76 0.31 13.18
CA LEU A 122 -7.71 1.65 13.76
C LEU A 122 -8.59 1.79 15.01
N GLU A 123 -9.77 1.17 15.02
CA GLU A 123 -10.63 1.13 16.21
C GLU A 123 -9.93 0.43 17.38
N ARG A 124 -9.25 -0.71 17.14
CA ARG A 124 -8.44 -1.38 18.19
C ARG A 124 -7.33 -0.45 18.71
N ALA A 125 -6.61 0.24 17.81
CA ALA A 125 -5.58 1.20 18.22
C ALA A 125 -6.17 2.31 19.10
N HIS A 126 -7.33 2.84 18.70
CA HIS A 126 -8.05 3.88 19.44
C HIS A 126 -8.51 3.38 20.82
N ASP A 127 -9.05 2.17 20.93
CA ASP A 127 -9.43 1.55 22.21
C ASP A 127 -8.24 1.37 23.16
N MET A 128 -7.03 1.25 22.62
CA MET A 128 -5.76 1.24 23.36
C MET A 128 -5.21 2.64 23.67
N GLY A 129 -5.89 3.70 23.24
CA GLY A 129 -5.52 5.11 23.46
C GLY A 129 -4.57 5.69 22.42
N TYR A 130 -4.50 5.10 21.22
CA TYR A 130 -3.60 5.51 20.15
C TYR A 130 -4.33 5.92 18.87
N THR A 131 -3.81 6.95 18.19
CA THR A 131 -4.04 7.18 16.76
C THR A 131 -2.82 6.72 15.98
N VAL A 132 -3.03 6.27 14.73
CA VAL A 132 -1.97 5.72 13.88
C VAL A 132 -1.73 6.64 12.70
N ASN A 133 -0.47 7.05 12.51
CA ASN A 133 -0.04 7.73 11.30
C ASN A 133 0.83 6.79 10.45
N ALA A 134 0.69 6.91 9.13
CA ALA A 134 1.48 6.16 8.16
C ALA A 134 2.06 7.09 7.09
N ALA A 135 3.23 6.73 6.56
CA ALA A 135 3.86 7.42 5.43
C ALA A 135 4.53 6.39 4.51
N PRO A 136 3.84 5.88 3.48
CA PRO A 136 4.40 5.00 2.49
C PRO A 136 5.16 5.79 1.41
N GLU A 137 6.27 5.24 0.94
CA GLU A 137 7.11 5.76 -0.15
C GLU A 137 6.96 4.87 -1.39
N PRO A 138 5.85 4.93 -2.16
CA PRO A 138 5.61 4.05 -3.29
C PRO A 138 6.46 4.42 -4.51
N GLU A 139 7.47 3.59 -4.78
CA GLU A 139 8.29 3.70 -5.99
C GLU A 139 7.54 3.14 -7.23
N PHE A 140 7.88 3.62 -8.42
CA PHE A 140 7.28 3.14 -9.67
C PHE A 140 8.24 3.23 -10.86
N PHE A 141 7.93 2.50 -11.93
CA PHE A 141 8.62 2.60 -13.21
C PHE A 141 7.75 3.24 -14.28
N LEU A 142 8.37 3.97 -15.20
CA LEU A 142 7.77 4.40 -16.46
C LEU A 142 8.41 3.64 -17.63
N PHE A 143 7.58 2.97 -18.43
CA PHE A 143 8.00 2.26 -19.63
C PHE A 143 7.32 2.81 -20.88
N GLU A 144 7.95 2.63 -22.03
CA GLU A 144 7.33 2.88 -23.32
C GLU A 144 6.28 1.82 -23.65
N GLU A 145 5.30 2.19 -24.47
CA GLU A 145 4.31 1.28 -25.04
C GLU A 145 4.69 0.92 -26.49
N ASP A 146 4.39 -0.31 -26.91
CA ASP A 146 4.59 -0.76 -28.28
C ASP A 146 3.55 -0.17 -29.26
N GLU A 147 3.65 -0.50 -30.55
CA GLU A 147 2.73 0.00 -31.59
C GLU A 147 1.26 -0.42 -31.37
N ASP A 148 1.01 -1.48 -30.57
CA ASP A 148 -0.32 -1.97 -30.21
C ASP A 148 -0.83 -1.35 -28.89
N GLY A 149 -0.05 -0.46 -28.26
CA GLY A 149 -0.36 0.14 -26.95
C GLY A 149 -0.17 -0.83 -25.78
N ARG A 150 0.68 -1.85 -25.92
CA ARG A 150 1.04 -2.75 -24.82
C ARG A 150 2.28 -2.25 -24.10
N ALA A 151 2.30 -2.40 -22.79
CA ALA A 151 3.46 -2.08 -21.98
C ALA A 151 4.70 -2.90 -22.41
N THR A 152 5.85 -2.24 -22.47
CA THR A 152 7.16 -2.89 -22.66
C THR A 152 7.98 -2.83 -21.37
N THR A 153 9.24 -3.26 -21.43
CA THR A 153 10.26 -2.98 -20.39
C THR A 153 11.34 -2.03 -20.90
N GLU A 154 11.06 -1.27 -21.97
CA GLU A 154 11.97 -0.28 -22.52
C GLU A 154 11.76 1.04 -21.80
N THR A 155 12.85 1.61 -21.25
CA THR A 155 12.83 2.91 -20.57
C THR A 155 13.28 4.00 -21.54
N ASN A 156 12.70 5.18 -21.43
CA ASN A 156 13.05 6.33 -22.24
C ASN A 156 14.29 7.08 -21.73
N ASP A 157 14.76 6.75 -20.53
CA ASP A 157 15.85 7.44 -19.85
C ASP A 157 17.01 6.50 -19.46
N ALA A 158 18.14 7.12 -19.11
CA ALA A 158 19.32 6.46 -18.54
C ALA A 158 19.68 7.11 -17.21
N GLY A 159 18.65 7.52 -16.47
CA GLY A 159 18.77 8.20 -15.19
C GLY A 159 19.16 7.24 -14.07
N GLY A 160 19.65 7.81 -12.97
CA GLY A 160 19.89 7.11 -11.72
C GLY A 160 19.56 8.02 -10.54
N TYR A 161 19.92 7.59 -9.34
CA TYR A 161 19.52 8.25 -8.10
C TYR A 161 19.86 9.76 -8.08
N PHE A 162 18.85 10.62 -8.00
CA PHE A 162 18.96 12.10 -8.07
C PHE A 162 19.63 12.68 -9.32
N ASP A 163 19.76 11.93 -10.42
CA ASP A 163 20.30 12.49 -11.67
C ASP A 163 19.36 13.57 -12.24
N LEU A 164 19.96 14.61 -12.82
CA LEU A 164 19.25 15.72 -13.46
C LEU A 164 19.14 15.48 -14.97
N ALA A 165 18.17 16.12 -15.61
CA ALA A 165 18.13 16.27 -17.07
C ALA A 165 19.51 16.72 -17.64
N PRO A 166 19.96 16.19 -18.79
CA PRO A 166 19.20 15.40 -19.78
C PRO A 166 19.29 13.88 -19.59
N LYS A 167 19.82 13.37 -18.47
CA LYS A 167 19.81 11.93 -18.21
C LYS A 167 18.45 11.44 -17.75
N ASP A 168 17.83 12.22 -16.86
CA ASP A 168 16.44 12.08 -16.44
C ASP A 168 15.55 12.78 -17.48
N LEU A 169 14.82 11.97 -18.25
CA LEU A 169 13.94 12.44 -19.32
C LEU A 169 12.46 12.45 -18.90
N ALA A 170 12.15 11.91 -17.71
CA ALA A 170 10.81 11.84 -17.16
C ALA A 170 10.50 12.98 -16.17
N SER A 171 11.37 13.99 -16.04
CA SER A 171 11.18 15.11 -15.10
C SER A 171 9.88 15.89 -15.35
N ASP A 172 9.49 16.06 -16.62
CA ASP A 172 8.23 16.73 -16.98
C ASP A 172 7.01 15.86 -16.59
N VAL A 173 7.08 14.54 -16.80
CA VAL A 173 6.02 13.61 -16.40
C VAL A 173 5.84 13.63 -14.88
N ARG A 174 6.95 13.56 -14.12
CA ARG A 174 6.88 13.64 -12.64
C ARG A 174 6.33 14.98 -12.17
N ARG A 175 6.71 16.10 -12.79
CA ARG A 175 6.14 17.42 -12.47
C ARG A 175 4.63 17.43 -12.68
N ASP A 176 4.14 16.92 -13.80
CA ASP A 176 2.72 16.95 -14.12
C ASP A 176 1.92 15.99 -13.21
N ILE A 177 2.52 14.87 -12.78
CA ILE A 177 2.00 14.02 -11.71
C ILE A 177 1.86 14.82 -10.40
N VAL A 178 2.90 15.54 -9.98
CA VAL A 178 2.88 16.36 -8.76
C VAL A 178 1.76 17.40 -8.82
N TYR A 179 1.60 18.12 -9.93
CA TYR A 179 0.49 19.07 -10.09
C TYR A 179 -0.88 18.39 -9.99
N GLY A 180 -1.05 17.21 -10.61
CA GLY A 180 -2.28 16.45 -10.49
C GLY A 180 -2.59 16.02 -9.05
N LEU A 181 -1.57 15.62 -8.29
CA LEU A 181 -1.71 15.26 -6.88
C LEU A 181 -2.07 16.48 -6.01
N GLU A 182 -1.39 17.61 -6.20
CA GLU A 182 -1.66 18.86 -5.48
C GLU A 182 -3.09 19.38 -5.74
N GLU A 183 -3.60 19.25 -6.98
CA GLU A 183 -5.00 19.58 -7.32
C GLU A 183 -6.01 18.68 -6.59
N MET A 184 -5.60 17.48 -6.20
CA MET A 184 -6.41 16.54 -5.41
C MET A 184 -6.19 16.67 -3.90
N GLY A 185 -5.42 17.66 -3.45
CA GLY A 185 -5.21 17.96 -2.03
C GLY A 185 -4.01 17.26 -1.40
N PHE A 186 -3.15 16.60 -2.17
CA PHE A 186 -1.90 16.05 -1.64
C PHE A 186 -0.92 17.18 -1.30
N GLU A 187 -0.23 17.05 -0.16
CA GLU A 187 0.97 17.81 0.12
C GLU A 187 2.19 16.97 -0.31
N VAL A 188 2.78 17.31 -1.46
CA VAL A 188 3.96 16.60 -1.98
C VAL A 188 5.22 17.20 -1.35
N GLU A 189 6.02 16.38 -0.69
CA GLU A 189 7.27 16.81 -0.04
C GLU A 189 8.45 16.83 -1.02
N ALA A 190 8.56 15.79 -1.86
CA ALA A 190 9.67 15.61 -2.77
C ALA A 190 9.32 14.72 -3.96
N SER A 191 10.07 14.88 -5.05
CA SER A 191 10.10 13.93 -6.17
C SER A 191 11.53 13.78 -6.67
N HIS A 192 11.92 12.56 -7.03
CA HIS A 192 13.20 12.29 -7.65
C HIS A 192 13.18 11.06 -8.55
N HIS A 193 14.24 10.95 -9.35
CA HIS A 193 14.61 9.72 -10.02
C HIS A 193 15.23 8.77 -9.00
N GLU A 194 14.87 7.49 -9.09
CA GLU A 194 15.33 6.42 -8.21
C GLU A 194 16.58 5.71 -8.77
N VAL A 195 17.03 4.63 -8.12
CA VAL A 195 18.31 3.96 -8.44
C VAL A 195 18.33 3.30 -9.82
N ALA A 196 17.26 2.64 -10.26
CA ALA A 196 17.19 2.00 -11.57
C ALA A 196 16.73 2.95 -12.68
N GLU A 197 17.15 2.68 -13.92
CA GLU A 197 16.72 3.39 -15.11
C GLU A 197 15.18 3.35 -15.24
N GLY A 198 14.55 4.49 -15.53
CA GLY A 198 13.09 4.65 -15.57
C GLY A 198 12.36 4.50 -14.23
N GLN A 199 13.08 4.42 -13.11
CA GLN A 199 12.50 4.33 -11.77
C GLN A 199 12.32 5.72 -11.14
N HIS A 200 11.21 5.92 -10.45
CA HIS A 200 10.84 7.20 -9.86
C HIS A 200 10.18 7.04 -8.49
N GLU A 201 10.28 8.10 -7.69
CA GLU A 201 9.63 8.22 -6.38
C GLU A 201 9.03 9.63 -6.24
N ILE A 202 7.86 9.70 -5.62
CA ILE A 202 7.19 10.93 -5.21
C ILE A 202 6.69 10.70 -3.79
N ASN A 203 7.20 11.51 -2.86
CA ASN A 203 6.84 11.44 -1.45
C ASN A 203 5.80 12.48 -1.13
N PHE A 204 4.74 12.07 -0.45
CA PHE A 204 3.71 12.94 0.09
C PHE A 204 3.71 12.87 1.62
N THR A 205 3.28 13.96 2.25
CA THR A 205 3.26 14.09 3.71
C THR A 205 2.47 12.94 4.33
N TYR A 206 2.95 12.44 5.47
CA TYR A 206 2.24 11.45 6.26
C TYR A 206 0.86 11.97 6.70
N ASP A 207 -0.07 11.05 6.93
CA ASP A 207 -1.39 11.38 7.47
C ASP A 207 -1.85 10.26 8.41
N ASP A 208 -3.09 10.34 8.91
CA ASP A 208 -3.74 9.20 9.54
C ASP A 208 -3.74 7.99 8.59
N ALA A 209 -3.71 6.77 9.13
CA ALA A 209 -3.48 5.58 8.31
C ALA A 209 -4.61 5.32 7.29
N LEU A 210 -5.86 5.72 7.55
CA LEU A 210 -6.97 5.52 6.61
C LEU A 210 -6.84 6.47 5.42
N SER A 211 -6.65 7.77 5.68
CA SER A 211 -6.39 8.78 4.66
C SER A 211 -5.14 8.42 3.85
N THR A 212 -4.10 7.92 4.52
CA THR A 212 -2.88 7.44 3.87
C THR A 212 -3.15 6.26 2.92
N ALA A 213 -3.96 5.28 3.31
CA ALA A 213 -4.32 4.16 2.44
C ALA A 213 -5.12 4.62 1.20
N ASP A 214 -6.08 5.53 1.42
CA ASP A 214 -6.85 6.22 0.36
C ASP A 214 -5.93 6.99 -0.59
N ASN A 215 -4.89 7.63 -0.04
CA ASN A 215 -3.88 8.37 -0.78
C ASN A 215 -2.98 7.45 -1.62
N VAL A 216 -2.55 6.29 -1.12
CA VAL A 216 -1.80 5.30 -1.93
C VAL A 216 -2.63 4.80 -3.11
N ALA A 217 -3.90 4.44 -2.89
CA ALA A 217 -4.80 3.99 -3.94
C ALA A 217 -5.01 5.09 -5.01
N THR A 218 -5.18 6.33 -4.56
CA THR A 218 -5.30 7.50 -5.44
C THR A 218 -4.01 7.78 -6.20
N PHE A 219 -2.87 7.77 -5.53
CA PHE A 219 -1.54 8.02 -6.09
C PHE A 219 -1.27 7.09 -7.27
N ARG A 220 -1.50 5.78 -7.10
CA ARG A 220 -1.33 4.80 -8.19
C ARG A 220 -2.22 5.10 -9.39
N THR A 221 -3.44 5.60 -9.15
CA THR A 221 -4.37 5.96 -10.21
C THR A 221 -3.93 7.23 -10.95
N VAL A 222 -3.50 8.26 -10.21
CA VAL A 222 -3.02 9.54 -10.75
C VAL A 222 -1.77 9.33 -11.60
N VAL A 223 -0.78 8.62 -11.06
CA VAL A 223 0.47 8.29 -11.75
C VAL A 223 0.19 7.58 -13.07
N ARG A 224 -0.66 6.53 -13.07
CA ARG A 224 -1.03 5.80 -14.30
C ARG A 224 -1.77 6.67 -15.31
N ALA A 225 -2.71 7.49 -14.85
CA ALA A 225 -3.52 8.33 -15.72
C ALA A 225 -2.68 9.40 -16.42
N ILE A 226 -1.81 10.08 -15.67
CA ILE A 226 -0.96 11.14 -16.22
C ILE A 226 0.16 10.54 -17.07
N ALA A 227 0.82 9.45 -16.63
CA ALA A 227 1.81 8.77 -17.46
C ALA A 227 1.25 8.39 -18.85
N ALA A 228 0.01 7.89 -18.89
CA ALA A 228 -0.66 7.55 -20.16
C ALA A 228 -0.91 8.79 -21.05
N GLU A 229 -1.18 9.98 -20.49
CA GLU A 229 -1.29 11.23 -21.28
C GLU A 229 0.06 11.64 -21.90
N HIS A 230 1.18 11.18 -21.34
CA HIS A 230 2.52 11.36 -21.86
C HIS A 230 3.02 10.20 -22.74
N GLY A 231 2.19 9.17 -22.99
CA GLY A 231 2.57 7.99 -23.78
C GLY A 231 3.46 7.00 -23.03
N TYR A 232 3.42 7.01 -21.69
CA TYR A 232 4.13 6.06 -20.84
C TYR A 232 3.17 5.11 -20.12
N HIS A 233 3.64 3.89 -19.93
CA HIS A 233 3.02 2.92 -19.02
C HIS A 233 3.67 3.01 -17.65
N ALA A 234 2.95 3.55 -16.66
CA ALA A 234 3.39 3.48 -15.27
C ALA A 234 3.05 2.14 -14.64
N THR A 235 4.03 1.52 -13.98
CA THR A 235 3.85 0.28 -13.23
C THR A 235 4.41 0.35 -11.82
N PHE A 236 3.68 -0.30 -10.93
CA PHE A 236 3.97 -0.48 -9.50
C PHE A 236 4.40 -1.92 -9.20
N MET A 237 4.77 -2.66 -10.25
CA MET A 237 5.26 -4.03 -10.16
C MET A 237 6.58 -4.06 -9.36
N PRO A 238 6.75 -4.99 -8.39
CA PRO A 238 7.91 -4.96 -7.49
C PRO A 238 9.25 -5.15 -8.19
N LYS A 239 9.30 -5.96 -9.26
CA LYS A 239 10.52 -6.30 -10.00
C LYS A 239 10.21 -6.49 -11.48
N PRO A 240 10.04 -5.41 -12.26
CA PRO A 240 9.72 -5.50 -13.68
C PRO A 240 10.92 -5.96 -14.52
N ILE A 241 12.15 -5.63 -14.11
CA ILE A 241 13.39 -5.99 -14.82
C ILE A 241 14.33 -6.77 -13.89
N ALA A 242 14.88 -7.87 -14.41
CA ALA A 242 15.81 -8.70 -13.66
C ALA A 242 17.15 -7.98 -13.42
N ARG A 243 17.74 -8.21 -12.24
CA ARG A 243 19.10 -7.76 -11.85
C ARG A 243 19.31 -6.24 -11.75
N ILE A 244 18.25 -5.44 -11.70
CA ILE A 244 18.30 -4.02 -11.32
C ILE A 244 17.52 -3.79 -10.01
N ALA A 245 17.49 -2.56 -9.46
CA ALA A 245 16.65 -2.26 -8.30
C ALA A 245 15.16 -2.55 -8.59
N GLY A 246 14.39 -2.91 -7.55
CA GLY A 246 12.95 -3.11 -7.66
C GLY A 246 12.20 -2.00 -6.92
N SER A 247 10.90 -1.87 -7.16
CA SER A 247 10.06 -0.87 -6.51
C SER A 247 9.62 -1.29 -5.11
N GLY A 248 10.04 -0.54 -4.10
CA GLY A 248 9.56 -0.65 -2.72
C GLY A 248 8.38 0.26 -2.41
N MET A 249 7.73 -0.01 -1.28
CA MET A 249 6.80 0.91 -0.62
C MET A 249 7.19 0.99 0.85
N HIS A 250 8.35 1.59 1.14
CA HIS A 250 8.81 1.73 2.53
C HIS A 250 7.73 2.44 3.34
N THR A 251 7.29 1.81 4.42
CA THR A 251 6.14 2.29 5.18
C THR A 251 6.62 2.76 6.54
N HIS A 252 6.57 4.07 6.76
CA HIS A 252 6.83 4.66 8.06
C HIS A 252 5.57 4.59 8.92
N LEU A 253 5.71 4.19 10.19
CA LEU A 253 4.60 4.09 11.15
C LEU A 253 4.94 4.80 12.46
N SER A 254 3.95 5.47 13.03
CA SER A 254 4.01 6.05 14.37
C SER A 254 2.65 6.03 15.06
N LEU A 255 2.68 5.92 16.39
CA LEU A 255 1.51 6.04 17.24
C LEU A 255 1.52 7.38 17.97
N PHE A 256 0.35 7.99 18.11
CA PHE A 256 0.15 9.20 18.90
C PHE A 256 -0.89 8.96 19.99
N THR A 257 -0.68 9.55 21.16
CA THR A 257 -1.64 9.55 22.26
C THR A 257 -2.71 10.61 22.06
N GLU A 258 -3.85 10.48 22.74
CA GLU A 258 -4.97 11.44 22.65
C GLU A 258 -4.60 12.90 22.94
N ASP A 259 -3.54 13.14 23.73
CA ASP A 259 -3.02 14.48 24.04
C ASP A 259 -2.10 15.05 22.94
N GLY A 260 -1.92 14.32 21.83
CA GLY A 260 -1.10 14.69 20.68
C GLY A 260 0.39 14.37 20.85
N GLY A 261 0.78 13.66 21.92
CA GLY A 261 2.15 13.17 22.10
C GLY A 261 2.48 12.04 21.14
N ASN A 262 3.71 12.01 20.60
CA ASN A 262 4.17 10.86 19.83
C ASN A 262 4.53 9.73 20.80
N ALA A 263 3.72 8.68 20.84
CA ALA A 263 3.87 7.54 21.74
C ALA A 263 5.16 6.75 21.46
N PHE A 264 5.78 6.91 20.29
CA PHE A 264 7.04 6.24 19.96
C PHE A 264 8.29 6.95 20.49
N HIS A 265 8.18 8.18 20.98
CA HIS A 265 9.33 8.98 21.35
C HIS A 265 9.68 8.89 22.84
N ASP A 266 10.97 8.75 23.15
CA ASP A 266 11.51 8.88 24.51
C ASP A 266 12.93 9.45 24.49
N ASP A 267 13.12 10.71 24.89
CA ASP A 267 14.43 11.40 24.95
C ASP A 267 15.49 10.69 25.82
N SER A 268 15.08 9.73 26.66
CA SER A 268 15.98 9.01 27.57
C SER A 268 16.57 7.73 26.97
N ASP A 269 16.02 7.22 25.87
CA ASP A 269 16.49 6.04 25.17
C ASP A 269 17.62 6.36 24.17
N GLU A 270 18.59 5.45 23.99
CA GLU A 270 19.70 5.63 23.02
C GLU A 270 19.20 5.91 21.58
N TYR A 271 18.03 5.35 21.24
CA TYR A 271 17.43 5.42 19.92
C TYR A 271 16.28 6.43 19.84
N ASP A 272 16.01 7.14 20.94
CA ASP A 272 14.80 7.93 21.17
C ASP A 272 13.51 7.16 20.91
N LEU A 273 13.54 5.85 21.19
CA LEU A 273 12.41 4.95 21.07
C LEU A 273 11.87 4.63 22.46
N SER A 274 10.59 4.93 22.67
CA SER A 274 9.88 4.57 23.90
C SER A 274 9.74 3.05 24.06
N GLY A 275 9.36 2.61 25.26
CA GLY A 275 8.94 1.22 25.49
C GLY A 275 7.82 0.78 24.54
N THR A 276 6.82 1.64 24.33
CA THR A 276 5.74 1.41 23.35
C THR A 276 6.26 1.20 21.94
N ALA A 277 7.22 2.02 21.48
CA ALA A 277 7.82 1.87 20.16
C ALA A 277 8.56 0.54 20.01
N ARG A 278 9.29 0.14 21.05
CA ARG A 278 10.06 -1.10 21.09
C ARG A 278 9.15 -2.33 21.06
N SER A 279 8.08 -2.33 21.85
CA SER A 279 7.09 -3.41 21.85
C SER A 279 6.32 -3.48 20.53
N PHE A 280 5.95 -2.34 19.95
CA PHE A 280 5.34 -2.30 18.62
C PHE A 280 6.28 -2.86 17.55
N LEU A 281 7.55 -2.43 17.56
CA LEU A 281 8.58 -2.95 16.66
C LEU A 281 8.76 -4.47 16.84
N ALA A 282 8.77 -4.96 18.07
CA ALA A 282 8.90 -6.38 18.38
C ALA A 282 7.75 -7.20 17.77
N GLY A 283 6.51 -6.73 17.90
CA GLY A 283 5.35 -7.36 17.26
C GLY A 283 5.46 -7.39 15.73
N VAL A 284 5.88 -6.28 15.11
CA VAL A 284 6.10 -6.28 13.64
C VAL A 284 7.22 -7.26 13.21
N LEU A 285 8.26 -7.45 14.02
CA LEU A 285 9.31 -8.44 13.73
C LEU A 285 8.82 -9.87 13.91
N GLU A 286 8.10 -10.17 15.00
CA GLU A 286 7.54 -11.49 15.30
C GLU A 286 6.66 -11.98 14.15
N HIS A 287 5.76 -11.12 13.69
CA HIS A 287 4.78 -11.42 12.65
C HIS A 287 5.27 -11.12 11.23
N ALA A 288 6.56 -10.77 11.06
CA ALA A 288 7.11 -10.36 9.76
C ALA A 288 6.88 -11.39 8.63
N PRO A 289 7.01 -12.71 8.85
CA PRO A 289 6.72 -13.71 7.82
C PRO A 289 5.27 -13.66 7.32
N ALA A 290 4.30 -13.54 8.23
CA ALA A 290 2.88 -13.45 7.87
C ALA A 290 2.52 -12.11 7.21
N ILE A 291 3.06 -10.99 7.73
CA ILE A 291 2.92 -9.66 7.11
C ILE A 291 3.42 -9.70 5.66
N THR A 292 4.49 -10.45 5.38
CA THR A 292 5.07 -10.56 4.03
C THR A 292 4.04 -11.09 3.03
N ALA A 293 3.17 -12.03 3.39
CA ALA A 293 2.13 -12.51 2.47
C ALA A 293 1.19 -11.39 1.98
N VAL A 294 0.87 -10.43 2.87
CA VAL A 294 -0.08 -9.34 2.61
C VAL A 294 0.62 -8.12 1.98
N ALA A 295 1.79 -7.78 2.49
CA ALA A 295 2.59 -6.62 2.06
C ALA A 295 3.42 -6.90 0.79
N ASN A 296 3.63 -8.17 0.44
CA ASN A 296 4.34 -8.65 -0.75
C ASN A 296 3.50 -9.72 -1.49
N PRO A 297 2.29 -9.37 -1.97
CA PRO A 297 1.27 -10.36 -2.27
C PRO A 297 1.35 -10.95 -3.68
N THR A 298 2.43 -10.74 -4.41
CA THR A 298 2.58 -11.28 -5.77
C THR A 298 3.79 -12.20 -5.86
N VAL A 299 3.76 -13.16 -6.79
CA VAL A 299 4.96 -13.97 -7.08
C VAL A 299 6.17 -13.09 -7.44
N ASN A 300 5.93 -11.94 -8.07
CA ASN A 300 6.98 -11.00 -8.46
C ASN A 300 7.62 -10.26 -7.27
N SER A 301 6.89 -10.07 -6.17
CA SER A 301 7.41 -9.47 -4.94
C SER A 301 8.67 -10.18 -4.42
N TYR A 302 8.70 -11.52 -4.49
CA TYR A 302 9.83 -12.33 -4.05
C TYR A 302 11.03 -12.29 -5.01
N LYS A 303 10.87 -11.70 -6.20
CA LYS A 303 11.99 -11.36 -7.10
C LYS A 303 12.62 -10.01 -6.73
N ARG A 304 11.92 -9.17 -5.97
CA ARG A 304 12.47 -7.96 -5.33
C ARG A 304 13.18 -8.31 -4.03
N LEU A 305 12.59 -9.16 -3.18
CA LEU A 305 13.14 -9.62 -1.88
C LEU A 305 14.32 -10.59 -2.07
N VAL A 306 15.42 -10.08 -2.63
CA VAL A 306 16.68 -10.81 -2.83
C VAL A 306 17.85 -9.94 -2.37
N PRO A 307 18.90 -10.53 -1.75
CA PRO A 307 20.07 -9.76 -1.32
C PRO A 307 20.73 -8.97 -2.46
N GLY A 308 21.23 -7.77 -2.14
CA GLY A 308 22.06 -6.97 -3.04
C GLY A 308 21.36 -5.86 -3.84
N TYR A 309 20.05 -5.66 -3.65
CA TYR A 309 19.24 -4.65 -4.36
C TYR A 309 18.47 -3.72 -3.41
N GLU A 310 19.07 -3.38 -2.25
CA GLU A 310 18.48 -2.56 -1.17
C GLU A 310 17.16 -3.06 -0.55
N ALA A 311 16.61 -4.19 -1.01
CA ALA A 311 15.44 -4.84 -0.46
C ALA A 311 15.79 -5.76 0.74
N PRO A 312 15.10 -5.63 1.89
CA PRO A 312 15.41 -6.41 3.07
C PRO A 312 14.88 -7.84 2.97
N VAL A 313 15.66 -8.80 3.44
CA VAL A 313 15.22 -10.21 3.57
C VAL A 313 15.43 -10.77 4.97
N TYR A 314 16.08 -10.03 5.85
CA TYR A 314 16.45 -10.49 7.19
C TYR A 314 15.61 -9.79 8.26
N VAL A 315 14.94 -10.57 9.10
CA VAL A 315 14.09 -10.11 10.19
C VAL A 315 14.98 -9.55 11.29
N ALA A 316 15.26 -8.25 11.18
CA ALA A 316 16.10 -7.50 12.10
C ALA A 316 15.76 -6.01 11.98
N TRP A 317 16.18 -5.23 12.97
CA TRP A 317 16.07 -3.77 12.91
C TRP A 317 17.41 -3.07 13.14
N SER A 318 17.50 -1.81 12.70
CA SER A 318 18.71 -1.00 12.84
C SER A 318 18.44 0.50 12.76
N ASP A 319 19.29 1.32 13.35
CA ASP A 319 19.24 2.79 13.21
C ASP A 319 20.03 3.32 12.00
N ARG A 320 20.86 2.49 11.37
CA ARG A 320 21.76 2.90 10.27
C ARG A 320 21.77 1.95 9.08
N ASN A 321 21.46 0.68 9.31
CA ASN A 321 21.64 -0.36 8.32
C ASN A 321 20.48 -0.39 7.32
N ARG A 322 20.81 -0.49 6.03
CA ARG A 322 19.84 -0.67 4.94
C ARG A 322 19.68 -2.15 4.54
N SER A 323 20.35 -3.08 5.23
CA SER A 323 20.12 -4.51 5.06
C SER A 323 19.08 -5.08 6.03
N SER A 324 18.61 -4.29 7.01
CA SER A 324 17.60 -4.70 7.99
C SER A 324 16.18 -4.44 7.48
N LEU A 325 15.25 -5.28 7.94
CA LEU A 325 13.83 -5.20 7.63
C LEU A 325 13.18 -3.91 8.14
N ILE A 326 13.40 -3.60 9.42
CA ILE A 326 12.94 -2.37 10.03
C ILE A 326 14.13 -1.43 10.17
N ARG A 327 13.89 -0.15 9.91
CA ARG A 327 14.84 0.91 10.15
C ARG A 327 14.25 1.94 11.11
N LYS A 328 15.09 2.46 12.00
CA LYS A 328 14.79 3.65 12.81
C LYS A 328 15.42 4.86 12.13
N PRO A 329 14.65 5.77 11.50
CA PRO A 329 15.22 6.94 10.83
C PRO A 329 16.02 7.84 11.77
N ALA A 330 17.00 8.55 11.20
CA ALA A 330 17.95 9.34 11.97
C ALA A 330 17.33 10.54 12.70
N ALA A 331 16.10 10.94 12.37
CA ALA A 331 15.42 12.03 13.07
C ALA A 331 15.24 11.71 14.57
N ARG A 332 15.60 12.68 15.41
CA ARG A 332 15.68 12.56 16.88
C ARG A 332 14.70 13.51 17.59
N VAL A 333 13.66 13.96 16.89
CA VAL A 333 12.68 14.90 17.44
C VAL A 333 11.34 14.19 17.67
N PRO A 334 10.57 14.58 18.70
CA PRO A 334 9.30 13.92 19.03
C PRO A 334 8.37 13.77 17.83
N ALA A 335 8.20 14.85 17.04
CA ALA A 335 7.31 14.86 15.88
C ALA A 335 7.71 13.89 14.76
N ALA A 336 8.97 13.41 14.72
CA ALA A 336 9.50 12.60 13.62
C ALA A 336 9.88 11.17 14.05
N SER A 337 9.64 10.79 15.30
CA SER A 337 9.94 9.44 15.81
C SER A 337 8.98 8.43 15.21
N ARG A 338 9.54 7.42 14.54
CA ARG A 338 8.81 6.43 13.75
C ARG A 338 9.68 5.21 13.49
N ILE A 339 9.06 4.12 13.08
CA ILE A 339 9.74 2.95 12.50
C ILE A 339 9.46 2.91 11.00
N GLU A 340 10.40 2.41 10.21
CA GLU A 340 10.31 2.28 8.75
C GLU A 340 10.37 0.78 8.40
N LEU A 341 9.24 0.18 8.03
CA LEU A 341 9.19 -1.19 7.53
C LEU A 341 9.44 -1.18 6.02
N ARG A 342 10.50 -1.84 5.57
CA ARG A 342 11.01 -1.71 4.19
C ARG A 342 10.65 -2.87 3.27
N SER A 343 10.10 -3.95 3.80
CA SER A 343 9.63 -5.09 3.00
C SER A 343 8.45 -4.78 2.08
N PRO A 344 7.43 -3.95 2.43
CA PRO A 344 6.25 -3.79 1.59
C PRO A 344 6.62 -3.29 0.19
N ASP A 345 5.83 -3.70 -0.78
CA ASP A 345 5.96 -3.23 -2.16
C ASP A 345 4.64 -2.63 -2.68
N PRO A 346 4.68 -1.80 -3.73
CA PRO A 346 3.52 -1.04 -4.18
C PRO A 346 2.41 -1.88 -4.82
N SER A 347 2.62 -3.20 -4.98
CA SER A 347 1.61 -4.12 -5.46
C SER A 347 0.59 -4.50 -4.38
N CYS A 348 0.89 -4.23 -3.11
CA CYS A 348 0.01 -4.60 -2.02
C CYS A 348 -1.32 -3.84 -2.04
N ASN A 349 -2.31 -4.43 -1.37
CA ASN A 349 -3.51 -3.71 -0.98
C ASN A 349 -3.14 -2.81 0.21
N PRO A 350 -3.16 -1.47 0.07
CA PRO A 350 -2.66 -0.59 1.13
C PRO A 350 -3.47 -0.71 2.43
N TYR A 351 -4.78 -0.98 2.32
CA TYR A 351 -5.64 -1.13 3.49
C TYR A 351 -5.30 -2.40 4.28
N LEU A 352 -5.18 -3.54 3.59
CA LEU A 352 -4.85 -4.82 4.23
C LEU A 352 -3.42 -4.82 4.78
N ALA A 353 -2.47 -4.26 4.03
CA ALA A 353 -1.08 -4.17 4.47
C ALA A 353 -0.94 -3.33 5.74
N LEU A 354 -1.58 -2.15 5.80
CA LEU A 354 -1.57 -1.33 7.02
C LEU A 354 -2.33 -2.01 8.16
N ALA A 355 -3.46 -2.67 7.91
CA ALA A 355 -4.19 -3.42 8.93
C ALA A 355 -3.30 -4.52 9.56
N ALA A 356 -2.61 -5.30 8.74
CA ALA A 356 -1.67 -6.34 9.20
C ALA A 356 -0.53 -5.75 10.03
N MET A 357 0.12 -4.67 9.56
CA MET A 357 1.22 -4.03 10.29
C MET A 357 0.77 -3.43 11.62
N ILE A 358 -0.40 -2.78 11.65
CA ILE A 358 -0.96 -2.18 12.86
C ILE A 358 -1.29 -3.28 13.86
N GLN A 359 -2.03 -4.31 13.45
CA GLN A 359 -2.48 -5.39 14.34
C GLN A 359 -1.29 -6.16 14.94
N ALA A 360 -0.26 -6.44 14.13
CA ALA A 360 0.99 -7.04 14.61
C ALA A 360 1.73 -6.15 15.63
N GLY A 361 1.83 -4.85 15.36
CA GLY A 361 2.48 -3.94 16.30
C GLY A 361 1.68 -3.73 17.59
N LEU A 362 0.34 -3.70 17.51
CA LEU A 362 -0.52 -3.63 18.69
C LEU A 362 -0.44 -4.92 19.52
N ASP A 363 -0.33 -6.09 18.89
CA ASP A 363 -0.07 -7.36 19.60
C ASP A 363 1.22 -7.29 20.40
N GLY A 364 2.29 -6.75 19.79
CA GLY A 364 3.55 -6.52 20.48
C GLY A 364 3.42 -5.66 21.74
N ILE A 365 2.56 -4.63 21.71
CA ILE A 365 2.27 -3.78 22.88
C ILE A 365 1.44 -4.54 23.91
N GLU A 366 0.37 -5.24 23.51
CA GLU A 366 -0.53 -5.94 24.43
C GLU A 366 0.16 -7.09 25.18
N ASN A 367 1.09 -7.77 24.50
CA ASN A 367 1.84 -8.91 25.03
C ASN A 367 3.21 -8.52 25.62
N ASP A 368 3.53 -7.23 25.71
CA ASP A 368 4.80 -6.70 26.23
C ASP A 368 6.03 -7.38 25.58
N LEU A 369 6.00 -7.58 24.25
CA LEU A 369 7.05 -8.31 23.54
C LEU A 369 8.41 -7.61 23.68
N GLU A 370 9.45 -8.40 23.92
CA GLU A 370 10.82 -7.89 24.09
C GLU A 370 11.45 -7.60 22.73
N CYS A 371 11.76 -6.32 22.51
CA CYS A 371 12.43 -5.88 21.28
C CYS A 371 13.89 -6.35 21.26
N PRO A 372 14.34 -7.08 20.23
CA PRO A 372 15.72 -7.52 20.14
C PRO A 372 16.68 -6.34 19.99
N ASP A 373 17.97 -6.56 20.26
CA ASP A 373 19.00 -5.54 20.05
C ASP A 373 19.17 -5.22 18.54
N PRO A 374 19.47 -3.96 18.17
CA PRO A 374 19.63 -3.58 16.77
C PRO A 374 20.92 -4.14 16.17
N ILE A 375 20.83 -4.55 14.90
CA ILE A 375 21.97 -5.12 14.15
C ILE A 375 22.54 -4.04 13.23
N ARG A 376 23.76 -3.59 13.53
CA ARG A 376 24.42 -2.47 12.82
C ARG A 376 25.36 -2.94 11.72
N GLU A 377 25.78 -4.19 11.73
CA GLU A 377 26.61 -4.83 10.71
C GLU A 377 25.82 -5.15 9.45
N ASN A 378 26.48 -5.12 8.28
CA ASN A 378 25.86 -5.47 7.01
C ASN A 378 25.48 -6.97 6.99
N ILE A 379 24.19 -7.26 7.13
CA ILE A 379 23.68 -8.65 7.27
C ILE A 379 23.87 -9.43 5.96
N TYR A 380 23.99 -8.75 4.81
CA TYR A 380 24.30 -9.41 3.54
C TYR A 380 25.66 -10.10 3.51
N GLU A 381 26.58 -9.72 4.40
CA GLU A 381 27.91 -10.32 4.52
C GLU A 381 27.93 -11.51 5.49
N PHE A 382 26.83 -11.77 6.21
CA PHE A 382 26.74 -12.85 7.18
C PHE A 382 26.53 -14.19 6.45
N ASP A 383 27.27 -15.20 6.89
CA ASP A 383 26.94 -16.59 6.55
C ASP A 383 25.77 -17.10 7.41
N GLU A 384 25.26 -18.28 7.07
CA GLU A 384 24.11 -18.89 7.75
C GLU A 384 24.36 -19.11 9.24
N GLN A 385 25.57 -19.58 9.61
CA GLN A 385 25.95 -19.81 11.01
C GLN A 385 25.99 -18.52 11.81
N THR A 386 26.47 -17.42 11.22
CA THR A 386 26.50 -16.11 11.87
C THR A 386 25.07 -15.59 12.05
N ARG A 387 24.18 -15.76 11.05
CA ARG A 387 22.77 -15.37 11.19
C ARG A 387 22.07 -16.12 12.31
N GLU A 388 22.22 -17.43 12.39
CA GLU A 388 21.67 -18.25 13.48
C GLU A 388 22.20 -17.81 14.85
N ALA A 389 23.50 -17.50 14.95
CA ALA A 389 24.12 -17.06 16.20
C ALA A 389 23.58 -15.71 16.70
N TYR A 390 23.12 -14.85 15.79
CA TYR A 390 22.45 -13.58 16.10
C TYR A 390 20.93 -13.73 16.24
N GLY A 391 20.36 -14.91 16.00
CA GLY A 391 18.91 -15.14 16.01
C GLY A 391 18.18 -14.41 14.87
N ILE A 392 18.82 -14.29 13.71
CA ILE A 392 18.26 -13.56 12.55
C ILE A 392 17.50 -14.54 11.66
N ASP A 393 16.18 -14.43 11.68
CA ASP A 393 15.31 -15.13 10.73
C ASP A 393 15.31 -14.45 9.36
N THR A 394 14.86 -15.20 8.35
CA THR A 394 14.75 -14.73 6.97
C THR A 394 13.29 -14.72 6.56
N LEU A 395 12.89 -13.69 5.81
CA LEU A 395 11.55 -13.62 5.22
C LEU A 395 11.28 -14.84 4.31
N PRO A 396 10.00 -15.20 4.12
CA PRO A 396 9.60 -16.21 3.15
C PRO A 396 10.24 -15.99 1.77
N SER A 397 10.72 -17.08 1.15
CA SER A 397 11.50 -17.02 -0.08
C SER A 397 10.66 -16.91 -1.34
N ASN A 398 9.37 -17.25 -1.23
CA ASN A 398 8.40 -17.27 -2.30
C ASN A 398 6.98 -17.06 -1.74
N LEU A 399 6.02 -16.84 -2.63
CA LEU A 399 4.62 -16.57 -2.25
C LEU A 399 3.98 -17.75 -1.51
N GLY A 400 4.30 -18.99 -1.86
CA GLY A 400 3.79 -20.18 -1.17
C GLY A 400 4.21 -20.22 0.30
N ASP A 401 5.52 -20.07 0.57
CA ASP A 401 6.06 -20.02 1.94
C ASP A 401 5.40 -18.90 2.77
N ALA A 402 5.13 -17.75 2.14
CA ALA A 402 4.50 -16.62 2.83
C ALA A 402 3.03 -16.89 3.16
N ILE A 403 2.29 -17.52 2.25
CA ILE A 403 0.90 -17.94 2.48
C ILE A 403 0.84 -18.94 3.65
N ASP A 404 1.75 -19.91 3.67
CA ASP A 404 1.82 -20.88 4.77
C ASP A 404 2.12 -20.17 6.11
N ALA A 405 3.06 -19.21 6.11
CA ALA A 405 3.34 -18.39 7.28
C ALA A 405 2.14 -17.52 7.72
N LEU A 406 1.33 -17.03 6.78
CA LEU A 406 0.10 -16.29 7.08
C LEU A 406 -0.98 -17.20 7.69
N GLU A 407 -1.15 -18.43 7.19
CA GLU A 407 -2.12 -19.38 7.76
C GLU A 407 -1.72 -19.86 9.17
N ASP A 408 -0.42 -19.87 9.48
CA ASP A 408 0.10 -20.28 10.80
C ASP A 408 0.13 -19.12 11.84
N ASP A 409 -0.16 -17.88 11.43
CA ASP A 409 -0.11 -16.68 12.29
C ASP A 409 -1.52 -16.14 12.57
N ASP A 410 -2.08 -16.52 13.72
CA ASP A 410 -3.44 -16.11 14.12
C ASP A 410 -3.61 -14.58 14.17
N VAL A 411 -2.57 -13.81 14.56
CA VAL A 411 -2.67 -12.35 14.71
C VAL A 411 -2.88 -11.67 13.37
N VAL A 412 -2.04 -12.00 12.38
CA VAL A 412 -2.14 -11.40 11.05
C VAL A 412 -3.28 -12.01 10.24
N TYR A 413 -3.57 -13.30 10.42
CA TYR A 413 -4.72 -13.93 9.77
C TYR A 413 -6.04 -13.32 10.24
N ASP A 414 -6.25 -13.20 11.55
CA ASP A 414 -7.45 -12.61 12.14
C ASP A 414 -7.54 -11.09 11.88
N ALA A 415 -6.41 -10.40 11.70
CA ALA A 415 -6.36 -9.01 11.29
C ALA A 415 -7.10 -8.76 9.96
N LEU A 416 -7.02 -9.70 9.02
CA LEU A 416 -7.77 -9.64 7.75
C LEU A 416 -9.26 -9.95 7.97
N GLY A 417 -9.58 -10.81 8.94
CA GLY A 417 -10.91 -11.21 9.34
C GLY A 417 -11.48 -12.39 8.54
N ASP A 418 -12.56 -12.97 9.08
CA ASP A 418 -13.15 -14.24 8.65
C ASP A 418 -13.54 -14.33 7.16
N HIS A 419 -13.80 -13.18 6.53
CA HIS A 419 -14.13 -13.12 5.10
C HIS A 419 -12.89 -12.97 4.22
N VAL A 420 -12.07 -11.96 4.50
CA VAL A 420 -10.92 -11.61 3.65
C VAL A 420 -9.81 -12.65 3.75
N ALA A 421 -9.47 -13.11 4.95
CA ALA A 421 -8.35 -14.02 5.17
C ALA A 421 -8.42 -15.30 4.30
N PRO A 422 -9.50 -16.11 4.35
CA PRO A 422 -9.58 -17.32 3.53
C PRO A 422 -9.65 -17.01 2.02
N LYS A 423 -10.26 -15.89 1.63
CA LYS A 423 -10.38 -15.49 0.21
C LYS A 423 -9.05 -15.01 -0.37
N PHE A 424 -8.27 -14.29 0.44
CA PHE A 424 -6.93 -13.86 0.10
C PHE A 424 -6.02 -15.07 -0.07
N VAL A 425 -6.01 -16.00 0.90
CA VAL A 425 -5.23 -17.25 0.82
C VAL A 425 -5.63 -18.08 -0.40
N GLU A 426 -6.92 -18.27 -0.66
CA GLU A 426 -7.42 -18.99 -1.83
C GLU A 426 -6.88 -18.38 -3.14
N ALA A 427 -7.03 -17.07 -3.32
CA ALA A 427 -6.59 -16.38 -4.53
C ALA A 427 -5.06 -16.43 -4.71
N LYS A 428 -4.29 -16.24 -3.64
CA LYS A 428 -2.82 -16.21 -3.70
C LYS A 428 -2.21 -17.59 -3.84
N ARG A 429 -2.82 -18.62 -3.25
CA ARG A 429 -2.41 -20.00 -3.48
C ARG A 429 -2.68 -20.41 -4.92
N GLN A 430 -3.81 -20.01 -5.50
CA GLN A 430 -4.08 -20.22 -6.93
C GLN A 430 -3.04 -19.49 -7.82
N GLU A 431 -2.74 -18.21 -7.56
CA GLU A 431 -1.71 -17.46 -8.30
C GLU A 431 -0.36 -18.18 -8.27
N PHE A 432 0.03 -18.70 -7.11
CA PHE A 432 1.29 -19.43 -6.96
C PHE A 432 1.30 -20.77 -7.69
N GLU A 433 0.20 -21.54 -7.61
CA GLU A 433 0.05 -22.81 -8.34
C GLU A 433 0.10 -22.60 -9.86
N GLU A 434 -0.53 -21.54 -10.38
CA GLU A 434 -0.46 -21.16 -11.79
C GLU A 434 0.96 -20.79 -12.22
N TYR A 435 1.70 -20.09 -11.36
CA TYR A 435 3.11 -19.79 -11.62
C TYR A 435 3.99 -21.05 -11.66
N LEU A 436 3.76 -22.03 -10.77
CA LEU A 436 4.59 -23.25 -10.70
C LEU A 436 4.49 -24.13 -11.94
N VAL A 437 3.42 -24.01 -12.73
CA VAL A 437 3.25 -24.78 -13.98
C VAL A 437 3.77 -24.05 -15.22
N ASP A 438 4.15 -22.77 -15.08
CA ASP A 438 4.78 -22.00 -16.15
C ASP A 438 6.24 -22.43 -16.35
N VAL A 439 6.68 -22.51 -17.61
CA VAL A 439 8.07 -22.87 -17.96
C VAL A 439 8.73 -21.64 -18.56
N SER A 440 9.61 -21.01 -17.78
CA SER A 440 10.26 -19.77 -18.17
C SER A 440 11.31 -19.98 -19.27
N GLN A 441 11.59 -18.91 -20.03
CA GLN A 441 12.68 -18.93 -21.01
C GLN A 441 14.04 -19.23 -20.36
N TRP A 442 14.26 -18.80 -19.12
CA TRP A 442 15.50 -19.11 -18.37
C TRP A 442 15.69 -20.61 -18.14
N GLU A 443 14.62 -21.34 -17.84
CA GLU A 443 14.66 -22.80 -17.69
C GLU A 443 14.96 -23.49 -19.02
N LEU A 444 14.32 -23.05 -20.11
CA LEU A 444 14.59 -23.57 -21.45
C LEU A 444 16.06 -23.35 -21.84
N ASP A 445 16.57 -22.13 -21.69
CA ASP A 445 17.96 -21.78 -22.01
C ASP A 445 18.97 -22.60 -21.22
N ARG A 446 18.64 -22.97 -19.98
CA ARG A 446 19.55 -23.70 -19.08
C ARG A 446 19.50 -25.22 -19.29
N TYR A 447 18.31 -25.76 -19.50
CA TYR A 447 18.07 -27.19 -19.38
C TYR A 447 17.75 -27.89 -20.70
N LEU A 448 17.13 -27.21 -21.68
CA LEU A 448 16.60 -27.85 -22.90
C LEU A 448 17.67 -28.54 -23.75
N GLU A 449 18.88 -27.99 -23.82
CA GLU A 449 20.00 -28.60 -24.53
C GLU A 449 20.92 -29.43 -23.61
N THR A 450 20.83 -29.23 -22.29
CA THR A 450 21.73 -29.88 -21.31
C THR A 450 21.28 -31.30 -20.97
N PHE A 451 19.97 -31.53 -20.89
CA PHE A 451 19.33 -32.81 -20.55
C PHE A 451 18.38 -33.24 -21.67
#